data_AF-A0A432MEP4-F1
#
_entry.id   AF-A0A432MEP4-F1
#
_cell.length_a   1.000
_cell.length_b   1.000
_cell.length_c   1.000
_cell.angle_alpha   90.00
_cell.angle_beta   90.00
_cell.angle_gamma   90.00
#
_symmetry.space_group_name_H-M   'P 1'
#
loop_
_entity.id
_entity.type
_entity.pdbx_description
1 polymer ?
#
loop_
_entity_poly.entity_id
_entity_poly.type
_entity_poly.pdbx_seq_one_letter_code
_entity_poly.pdbx_strand_id
1 'polypeptide(L)'
;MTVQRTPEERIAELARTFPSSLVGAPGIKPWEPRNLDSWAASVVSSGERQAACFILAVWDSGSAWDCGHFDLMKALSTWDEAHHRAFLTWAAEPWWP
;
A
#
# COMPACT_ATOMS: atom_id res chain seq x y z
N MET A 1 -15.65 -24.99 3.76
CA MET A 1 -14.29 -24.97 3.16
C MET A 1 -13.89 -23.52 3.03
N THR A 2 -13.01 -23.03 3.89
CA THR A 2 -12.53 -21.64 3.81
C THR A 2 -11.39 -21.63 2.80
N VAL A 3 -11.60 -20.99 1.64
CA VAL A 3 -10.50 -20.76 0.69
C VAL A 3 -9.49 -19.86 1.41
N GLN A 4 -8.28 -20.35 1.65
CA GLN A 4 -7.18 -19.53 2.16
C GLN A 4 -6.74 -18.60 1.04
N ARG A 5 -6.75 -17.29 1.31
CA ARG A 5 -6.26 -16.25 0.38
C ARG A 5 -4.74 -16.37 0.25
N THR A 6 -4.20 -16.18 -0.95
CA THR A 6 -2.74 -16.09 -1.13
C THR A 6 -2.20 -14.79 -0.52
N PRO A 7 -0.89 -14.71 -0.22
CA PRO A 7 -0.30 -13.48 0.29
C PRO A 7 -0.51 -12.28 -0.67
N GLU A 8 -0.45 -12.52 -1.98
CA GLU A 8 -0.71 -11.54 -3.04
C GLU A 8 -2.17 -11.06 -3.02
N GLU A 9 -3.13 -11.95 -2.82
CA GLU A 9 -4.54 -11.58 -2.68
C GLU A 9 -4.76 -10.72 -1.44
N ARG A 10 -4.15 -11.08 -0.30
CA ARG A 10 -4.28 -10.33 0.96
C ARG A 10 -3.71 -8.92 0.85
N ILE A 11 -2.54 -8.75 0.24
CA ILE A 11 -1.93 -7.41 0.09
C ILE A 11 -2.67 -6.56 -0.94
N ALA A 12 -3.15 -7.16 -2.03
CA ALA A 12 -3.99 -6.46 -3.01
C ALA A 12 -5.34 -6.04 -2.41
N GLU A 13 -5.90 -6.80 -1.47
CA GLU A 13 -7.09 -6.40 -0.71
C GLU A 13 -6.82 -5.25 0.24
N LEU A 14 -5.70 -5.27 0.96
CA LEU A 14 -5.27 -4.15 1.81
C LEU A 14 -5.09 -2.88 0.99
N ALA A 15 -4.41 -2.95 -0.16
CA ALA A 15 -4.22 -1.78 -1.02
C ALA A 15 -5.54 -1.17 -1.50
N ARG A 16 -6.57 -1.99 -1.69
CA ARG A 16 -7.92 -1.55 -2.09
C ARG A 16 -8.73 -0.92 -0.95
N THR A 17 -8.29 -1.00 0.31
CA THR A 17 -8.98 -0.29 1.41
C THR A 17 -8.60 1.18 1.48
N PHE A 18 -7.46 1.55 0.88
CA PHE A 18 -7.06 2.95 0.73
C PHE A 18 -7.94 3.64 -0.33
N PRO A 19 -8.10 4.97 -0.25
CA PRO A 19 -8.93 5.72 -1.19
C PRO A 19 -8.61 5.45 -2.66
N SER A 20 -9.60 5.73 -3.51
CA SER A 20 -9.69 5.34 -4.93
C SER A 20 -8.43 5.54 -5.77
N SER A 21 -7.56 6.46 -5.36
CA SER A 21 -6.21 6.66 -5.89
C SER A 21 -5.35 5.38 -5.99
N LEU A 22 -5.49 4.41 -5.07
CA LEU A 22 -4.80 3.11 -5.17
C LEU A 22 -5.60 2.02 -5.89
N VAL A 23 -6.93 2.14 -5.98
CA VAL A 23 -7.80 1.09 -6.52
C VAL A 23 -7.55 0.82 -8.01
N GLY A 24 -6.98 1.78 -8.74
CA GLY A 24 -6.57 1.65 -10.15
C GLY A 24 -5.06 1.67 -10.37
N ALA A 25 -4.25 1.68 -9.31
CA ALA A 25 -2.81 1.78 -9.46
C ALA A 25 -2.23 0.51 -10.14
N PRO A 26 -1.27 0.65 -11.07
CA PRO A 26 -0.54 -0.47 -11.64
C PRO A 26 0.03 -1.38 -10.55
N GLY A 27 -0.13 -2.70 -10.73
CA GLY A 27 0.40 -3.68 -9.79
C GLY A 27 -0.44 -3.95 -8.54
N ILE A 28 -1.65 -3.40 -8.43
CA ILE A 28 -2.63 -3.84 -7.41
C ILE A 28 -3.44 -5.05 -7.89
N LYS A 29 -3.81 -5.11 -9.18
CA LYS A 29 -4.52 -6.24 -9.77
C LYS A 29 -4.09 -6.47 -11.24
N PRO A 30 -3.31 -7.52 -11.55
CA PRO A 30 -2.69 -8.48 -10.61
C PRO A 30 -1.67 -7.79 -9.68
N TRP A 31 -1.33 -8.46 -8.57
CA TRP A 31 -0.29 -7.98 -7.66
C TRP A 31 1.08 -8.06 -8.33
N GLU A 32 1.66 -6.89 -8.61
CA GLU A 32 2.97 -6.74 -9.26
C GLU A 32 3.72 -5.61 -8.54
N PRO A 33 4.45 -5.90 -7.44
CA PRO A 33 4.99 -4.85 -6.56
C PRO A 33 5.93 -3.89 -7.29
N ARG A 34 6.67 -4.35 -8.30
CA ARG A 34 7.55 -3.51 -9.13
C ARG A 34 6.78 -2.52 -10.02
N ASN A 35 5.58 -2.87 -10.47
CA ASN A 35 4.73 -1.94 -11.23
C ASN A 35 4.15 -0.86 -10.30
N LEU A 36 3.76 -1.24 -9.08
CA LEU A 36 3.30 -0.29 -8.06
C LEU A 36 4.43 0.67 -7.65
N ASP A 37 5.63 0.14 -7.43
CA ASP A 37 6.84 0.91 -7.10
C ASP A 37 7.15 1.96 -8.17
N SER A 38 7.27 1.52 -9.43
CA SER A 38 7.55 2.42 -10.56
C SER A 38 6.45 3.49 -10.73
N TRP A 39 5.18 3.13 -10.56
CA TRP A 39 4.08 4.09 -10.58
C TRP A 39 4.20 5.11 -9.45
N ALA A 40 4.48 4.68 -8.22
CA ALA A 40 4.61 5.56 -7.06
C ALA A 40 5.87 6.45 -7.09
N ALA A 41 6.90 6.04 -7.82
CA ALA A 41 8.08 6.85 -8.10
C ALA A 41 7.83 7.92 -9.18
N SER A 42 6.74 7.81 -9.94
CA SER A 42 6.36 8.76 -10.99
C SER A 42 5.68 10.02 -10.43
N VAL A 43 5.06 10.84 -11.30
CA VAL A 43 4.36 12.07 -10.90
C VAL A 43 2.98 11.72 -10.31
N VAL A 44 2.98 11.19 -9.09
CA VAL A 44 1.78 10.98 -8.26
C VAL A 44 1.73 12.00 -7.12
N SER A 45 0.57 12.15 -6.48
CA SER A 45 0.45 12.99 -5.29
C SER A 45 1.29 12.43 -4.12
N SER A 46 1.65 13.29 -3.16
CA SER A 46 2.36 12.87 -1.96
C SER A 46 1.58 11.80 -1.18
N GLY A 47 0.24 11.91 -1.13
CA GLY A 47 -0.62 10.95 -0.44
C GLY A 47 -0.61 9.57 -1.08
N GLU A 48 -0.74 9.52 -2.41
CA GLU A 48 -0.64 8.28 -3.22
C GLU A 48 0.70 7.61 -3.03
N ARG A 49 1.80 8.39 -3.14
CA ARG A 49 3.14 7.86 -2.93
C ARG A 49 3.30 7.24 -1.55
N GLN A 50 2.84 7.91 -0.50
CA GLN A 50 2.94 7.36 0.87
C GLN A 50 2.09 6.10 1.04
N ALA A 51 0.91 6.05 0.42
CA ALA A 51 0.05 4.86 0.45
C ALA A 51 0.71 3.67 -0.26
N ALA A 52 1.31 3.89 -1.44
CA ALA A 52 2.08 2.84 -2.12
C ALA A 52 3.32 2.40 -1.32
N CYS A 53 4.09 3.34 -0.76
CA CYS A 53 5.24 3.03 0.10
C CYS A 53 4.82 2.16 1.29
N PHE A 54 3.67 2.47 1.91
CA PHE A 54 3.12 1.66 2.99
C PHE A 54 2.82 0.24 2.54
N ILE A 55 2.07 0.07 1.45
CA ILE A 55 1.71 -1.26 0.94
C ILE A 55 2.97 -2.07 0.57
N LEU A 56 3.96 -1.44 -0.06
CA LEU A 56 5.24 -2.07 -0.39
C LEU A 56 6.05 -2.43 0.86
N ALA A 57 6.02 -1.60 1.91
CA ALA A 57 6.67 -1.90 3.18
C ALA A 57 5.98 -3.06 3.93
N VAL A 58 4.66 -3.21 3.82
CA VAL A 58 3.94 -4.37 4.37
C VAL A 58 4.30 -5.63 3.58
N TRP A 59 4.44 -5.54 2.25
CA TRP A 59 4.85 -6.66 1.40
C TRP A 59 6.28 -7.13 1.68
N ASP A 60 7.24 -6.20 1.61
CA ASP A 60 8.65 -6.47 1.88
C ASP A 60 9.36 -5.17 2.29
N SER A 61 9.56 -5.04 3.61
CA SER A 61 10.26 -3.90 4.22
C SER A 61 11.78 -3.90 4.01
N GLY A 62 12.36 -5.04 3.59
CA GLY A 62 13.80 -5.17 3.33
C GLY A 62 14.19 -4.74 1.92
N SER A 63 13.22 -4.67 0.99
CA SER A 63 13.46 -4.21 -0.37
C SER A 63 13.72 -2.70 -0.44
N ALA A 64 14.71 -2.33 -1.25
CA ALA A 64 14.85 -0.96 -1.74
C ALA A 64 13.84 -0.73 -2.86
N TRP A 65 12.93 0.21 -2.65
CA TRP A 65 11.88 0.62 -3.58
C TRP A 65 12.23 1.98 -4.20
N ASP A 66 11.96 2.16 -5.49
CA ASP A 66 12.18 3.40 -6.24
C ASP A 66 11.34 4.55 -5.67
N CYS A 67 10.13 4.27 -5.18
CA CYS A 67 9.27 5.25 -4.51
C CYS A 67 9.82 5.68 -3.13
N GLY A 68 10.87 5.03 -2.63
CA GLY A 68 11.49 5.28 -1.33
C GLY A 68 10.85 4.50 -0.18
N HIS A 69 11.34 4.75 1.03
CA HIS A 69 10.81 4.12 2.24
C HIS A 69 9.50 4.77 2.70
N PHE A 70 8.68 3.96 3.38
CA PHE A 70 7.49 4.45 4.08
C PHE A 70 7.90 5.29 5.30
N ASP A 71 7.37 6.51 5.38
CA ASP A 71 7.53 7.41 6.53
C ASP A 71 6.15 7.64 7.16
N LEU A 72 5.93 7.03 8.33
CA LEU A 72 4.65 7.10 9.03
C LEU A 72 4.25 8.54 9.38
N MET A 73 5.20 9.38 9.81
CA MET A 73 4.89 10.74 10.25
C MET A 73 4.47 11.60 9.06
N LYS A 74 5.17 11.46 7.93
CA LYS A 74 4.83 12.12 6.67
C LYS A 74 3.49 11.63 6.11
N ALA A 75 3.23 10.33 6.21
CA ALA A 75 1.96 9.74 5.78
C ALA A 75 0.80 10.31 6.60
N LEU A 76 0.89 10.27 7.93
CA LEU A 76 -0.15 10.79 8.83
C LEU A 76 -0.43 12.29 8.63
N SER A 77 0.59 13.09 8.32
CA SER A 77 0.40 14.53 8.03
C SER A 77 -0.19 14.83 6.65
N THR A 78 -0.13 13.88 5.71
CA THR A 78 -0.56 14.06 4.32
C THR A 78 -1.93 13.42 4.04
N TRP A 79 -2.20 12.30 4.68
CA TRP A 79 -3.39 11.48 4.47
C TRP A 79 -4.66 12.13 5.02
N ASP A 80 -5.76 11.92 4.30
CA ASP A 80 -7.10 12.26 4.76
C ASP A 80 -7.67 11.19 5.71
N GLU A 81 -8.88 11.42 6.20
CA GLU A 81 -9.56 10.52 7.14
C GLU A 81 -9.75 9.10 6.57
N ALA A 82 -9.96 8.97 5.26
CA ALA A 82 -10.19 7.68 4.63
C ALA A 82 -8.90 6.86 4.55
N HIS A 83 -7.78 7.49 4.23
CA HIS A 83 -6.45 6.87 4.33
C HIS A 83 -6.12 6.47 5.78
N HIS A 84 -6.38 7.37 6.76
CA HIS A 84 -6.15 7.05 8.18
C HIS A 84 -6.98 5.83 8.62
N ARG A 85 -8.25 5.75 8.22
CA ARG A 85 -9.13 4.61 8.54
C ARG A 85 -8.62 3.30 7.96
N ALA A 86 -8.14 3.31 6.72
CA ALA A 86 -7.55 2.14 6.08
C ALA A 86 -6.30 1.67 6.84
N PHE A 87 -5.40 2.59 7.14
CA PHE A 87 -4.18 2.32 7.91
C PHE A 87 -4.50 1.78 9.32
N LEU A 88 -5.39 2.44 10.07
CA LEU A 88 -5.75 2.05 11.43
C LEU A 88 -6.44 0.67 11.47
N THR A 89 -7.20 0.32 10.44
CA THR A 89 -7.81 -1.01 10.34
C THR A 89 -6.75 -2.11 10.25
N TRP A 90 -5.69 -1.89 9.47
CA TRP A 90 -4.54 -2.81 9.44
C TRP A 90 -3.73 -2.75 10.75
N ALA A 91 -3.46 -1.55 11.27
CA ALA A 91 -2.63 -1.35 12.46
C ALA A 91 -3.24 -1.93 13.75
N ALA A 92 -4.56 -2.14 13.79
CA ALA A 92 -5.25 -2.78 14.91
C ALA A 92 -4.88 -4.27 15.06
N GLU A 93 -4.56 -4.94 13.95
CA GLU A 93 -4.11 -6.34 13.92
C GLU A 93 -3.08 -6.49 12.79
N PRO A 94 -1.84 -6.00 12.99
CA PRO A 94 -0.86 -5.89 11.92
C PRO A 94 -0.41 -7.28 11.48
N TRP A 95 -0.20 -7.42 10.18
CA TRP A 95 0.27 -8.64 9.56
C TRP A 95 1.20 -8.33 8.39
N TRP A 96 2.01 -9.31 8.05
CA TRP A 96 2.90 -9.34 6.89
C TRP A 96 2.67 -10.65 6.10
N PRO A 97 2.84 -10.63 4.77
CA PRO A 97 2.92 -11.82 3.91
C PRO A 97 3.93 -12.87 4.36
#